data_AF-A0A173LYP5-F1
#
_entry.id   AF-A0A173LYP5-F1
#
_cell.length_a   1.000
_cell.length_b   1.000
_cell.length_c   1.000
_cell.angle_alpha   90.00
_cell.angle_beta   90.00
_cell.angle_gamma   90.00
#
_symmetry.space_group_name_H-M   'P 1'
#
loop_
_entity.id
_entity.type
_entity.pdbx_description
1 polymer ?
#
loop_
_entity_poly.entity_id
_entity_poly.type
_entity_poly.pdbx_seq_one_letter_code
_entity_poly.pdbx_strand_id
1 'polypeptide(L)'
;MYRLEFDYERPPLTSNQRIHWRQRAALTKEVRERTAFKAEGIPAMKACTVSLTWVVNDKRRRDADNLVPTLKAMCDGLVDAGVVPDDTPQLMHKVMPVIVYDPDAVAFMHLEIEEQA
;
A
#
# COMPACT_ATOMS: atom_id res chain seq x y z
N MET A 1 11.07 -11.00 -5.45
CA MET A 1 9.70 -10.56 -5.11
C MET A 1 9.54 -10.61 -3.60
N TYR A 2 9.06 -9.51 -3.01
CA TYR A 2 8.76 -9.39 -1.58
C TYR A 2 7.27 -9.14 -1.39
N ARG A 3 6.70 -9.63 -0.29
CA ARG A 3 5.29 -9.43 0.05
C ARG A 3 5.17 -8.98 1.50
N LEU A 4 4.51 -7.85 1.72
CA LEU A 4 4.24 -7.29 3.02
C LEU A 4 2.74 -7.37 3.31
N GLU A 5 2.35 -8.05 4.38
CA GLU A 5 0.94 -8.19 4.76
C GLU A 5 0.57 -7.20 5.87
N PHE A 6 -0.65 -6.67 5.79
CA PHE A 6 -1.22 -5.69 6.70
C PHE A 6 -2.61 -6.14 7.13
N ASP A 7 -2.89 -6.07 8.43
CA ASP A 7 -4.17 -6.38 9.07
C ASP A 7 -5.25 -5.32 8.83
N TYR A 8 -5.16 -4.59 7.72
CA TYR A 8 -6.13 -3.58 7.33
C TYR A 8 -7.39 -4.23 6.74
N GLU A 9 -8.38 -4.46 7.59
CA GLU A 9 -9.72 -4.90 7.15
C GLU A 9 -10.41 -3.87 6.25
N ARG A 10 -10.03 -2.58 6.39
CA ARG A 10 -10.51 -1.46 5.60
C ARG A 10 -9.33 -0.57 5.22
N PRO A 11 -9.38 0.11 4.06
CA PRO A 11 -8.36 1.09 3.71
C PRO A 11 -8.26 2.19 4.79
N PRO A 12 -7.07 2.40 5.37
CA PRO A 12 -6.85 3.51 6.32
C PRO A 12 -7.09 4.87 5.66
N LEU A 13 -6.76 4.99 4.37
CA LEU A 13 -6.92 6.20 3.57
C LEU A 13 -7.72 5.90 2.30
N THR A 14 -8.73 6.73 2.02
CA THR A 14 -9.43 6.68 0.74
C THR A 14 -9.47 8.02 0.02
N SER A 15 -9.63 8.00 -1.31
CA SER A 15 -9.67 9.22 -2.13
C SER A 15 -10.90 10.06 -1.84
N ASN A 16 -12.03 9.40 -1.53
CA ASN A 16 -13.30 10.04 -1.20
C ASN A 16 -13.50 10.32 0.30
N GLN A 17 -12.48 10.12 1.13
CA GLN A 17 -12.59 10.32 2.57
C GLN A 17 -12.69 11.81 2.93
N ARG A 18 -13.79 12.20 3.60
CA ARG A 18 -14.00 13.57 4.11
C ARG A 18 -13.70 13.64 5.60
N ILE A 19 -12.42 13.66 5.95
CA ILE A 19 -11.92 13.79 7.32
C ILE A 19 -11.07 15.04 7.49
N HIS A 20 -10.89 15.48 8.74
CA HIS A 20 -10.07 16.65 9.05
C HIS A 20 -8.60 16.40 8.68
N TRP A 21 -7.91 17.42 8.15
CA TRP A 21 -6.53 17.29 7.63
C TRP A 21 -5.54 16.71 8.64
N ARG A 22 -5.70 17.05 9.94
CA ARG A 22 -4.86 16.47 11.02
C ARG A 22 -5.06 14.96 11.18
N GLN A 23 -6.30 14.49 11.08
CA GLN A 23 -6.60 13.05 11.16
C GLN A 23 -6.04 12.33 9.94
N ARG A 24 -6.19 12.95 8.75
CA ARG A 24 -5.60 12.42 7.52
C ARG A 24 -4.08 12.29 7.65
N ALA A 25 -3.41 13.33 8.13
CA ALA A 25 -1.96 13.31 8.34
C ALA A 25 -1.53 12.22 9.34
N ALA A 26 -2.28 12.02 10.42
CA ALA A 26 -2.00 10.95 11.38
C ALA A 26 -2.12 9.55 10.75
N LEU A 27 -3.18 9.30 9.98
CA LEU A 27 -3.38 8.03 9.27
C LEU A 27 -2.30 7.79 8.20
N THR A 28 -1.92 8.84 7.44
CA THR A 28 -0.80 8.76 6.50
C THR A 28 0.50 8.40 7.18
N LYS A 29 0.79 9.03 8.32
CA LYS A 29 1.99 8.71 9.10
C LYS A 29 1.98 7.26 9.60
N GLU A 30 0.85 6.78 10.12
CA GLU A 30 0.73 5.40 10.61
C GLU A 30 0.99 4.36 9.51
N VAL A 31 0.38 4.53 8.33
CA VAL A 31 0.58 3.62 7.20
C VAL A 31 2.05 3.63 6.76
N ARG A 32 2.64 4.83 6.64
CA ARG A 32 4.04 5.03 6.24
C ARG A 32 5.00 4.34 7.21
N GLU A 33 4.86 4.55 8.51
CA GLU A 33 5.69 3.94 9.55
C GLU A 33 5.54 2.40 9.57
N ARG A 34 4.30 1.88 9.48
CA ARG A 34 4.05 0.44 9.43
C ARG A 34 4.67 -0.21 8.19
N THR A 35 4.59 0.44 7.02
CA THR A 35 5.21 -0.07 5.79
C THR A 35 6.73 -0.03 5.89
N ALA A 36 7.31 1.07 6.39
CA ALA A 36 8.76 1.19 6.56
C ALA A 36 9.31 0.09 7.48
N PHE A 37 8.66 -0.12 8.63
CA PHE A 37 9.04 -1.18 9.57
C PHE A 37 8.99 -2.58 8.93
N LYS A 38 7.93 -2.89 8.16
CA LYS A 38 7.81 -4.19 7.47
C LYS A 38 8.83 -4.37 6.34
N ALA A 39 9.35 -3.27 5.79
CA ALA A 39 10.29 -3.27 4.67
C ALA A 39 11.78 -3.24 5.08
N GLU A 40 12.10 -3.14 6.38
CA GLU A 40 13.48 -2.96 6.89
C GLU A 40 14.47 -4.06 6.42
N GLY A 41 13.99 -5.27 6.10
CA GLY A 41 14.81 -6.37 5.57
C GLY A 41 14.93 -6.44 4.04
N ILE A 42 14.28 -5.54 3.31
CA ILE A 42 14.30 -5.53 1.84
C ILE A 42 15.54 -4.73 1.38
N PRO A 43 16.42 -5.31 0.54
CA PRO A 43 17.57 -4.60 0.02
C PRO A 43 17.16 -3.45 -0.89
N ALA A 44 18.01 -2.42 -0.96
CA ALA A 44 17.83 -1.32 -1.90
C ALA A 44 17.85 -1.82 -3.36
N MET A 45 16.90 -1.36 -4.15
CA MET A 45 16.71 -1.68 -5.57
C MET A 45 16.97 -0.43 -6.41
N LYS A 46 17.31 -0.63 -7.68
CA LYS A 46 17.42 0.50 -8.63
C LYS A 46 16.06 1.09 -8.97
N ALA A 47 15.09 0.21 -9.22
CA ALA A 47 13.70 0.55 -9.45
C ALA A 47 12.81 -0.65 -9.10
N CYS A 48 11.56 -0.40 -8.76
CA CYS A 48 10.62 -1.47 -8.40
C CYS A 48 9.22 -1.25 -9.00
N THR A 49 8.47 -2.34 -9.10
CA THR A 49 7.03 -2.34 -9.33
C THR A 49 6.33 -2.70 -8.03
N VAL A 50 5.28 -1.94 -7.69
CA VAL A 50 4.51 -2.10 -6.45
C VAL A 50 3.04 -2.34 -6.79
N SER A 51 2.46 -3.39 -6.23
CA SER A 51 1.03 -3.74 -6.36
C SER A 51 0.38 -3.89 -4.99
N LEU A 52 -0.78 -3.26 -4.81
CA LEU A 52 -1.60 -3.38 -3.61
C LEU A 52 -2.84 -4.22 -3.91
N THR A 53 -3.05 -5.27 -3.12
CA THR A 53 -4.26 -6.07 -3.15
C THR A 53 -5.01 -5.92 -1.83
N TRP A 54 -6.31 -5.64 -1.89
CA TRP A 54 -7.22 -5.72 -0.75
C TRP A 54 -8.09 -6.97 -0.87
N VAL A 55 -7.89 -7.93 0.04
CA VAL A 55 -8.71 -9.13 0.14
C VAL A 55 -9.90 -8.82 1.05
N VAL A 56 -11.11 -9.09 0.55
CA VAL A 56 -12.38 -8.82 1.24
C VAL A 56 -13.24 -10.06 1.31
N ASN A 57 -14.03 -10.18 2.38
CA ASN A 57 -14.94 -11.29 2.61
C ASN A 57 -16.42 -10.98 2.29
N ASP A 58 -16.69 -9.82 1.70
CA ASP A 58 -18.03 -9.43 1.26
C ASP A 58 -18.02 -8.96 -0.20
N LYS A 59 -19.18 -9.07 -0.86
CA LYS A 59 -19.36 -8.69 -2.27
C LYS A 59 -19.81 -7.24 -2.48
N ARG A 60 -19.59 -6.33 -1.51
CA ARG A 60 -19.98 -4.93 -1.68
C ARG A 60 -19.17 -4.32 -2.82
N ARG A 61 -19.86 -3.57 -3.69
CA ARG A 61 -19.21 -2.81 -4.76
C ARG A 61 -18.29 -1.76 -4.14
N ARG A 62 -17.03 -1.80 -4.54
CA ARG A 62 -15.97 -0.88 -4.13
C ARG A 62 -15.24 -0.41 -5.37
N ASP A 63 -14.74 0.82 -5.31
CA ASP A 63 -13.88 1.38 -6.35
C ASP A 63 -12.41 1.16 -5.95
N ALA A 64 -11.61 0.61 -6.86
CA ALA A 64 -10.20 0.34 -6.64
C ALA A 64 -9.38 1.64 -6.50
N ASP A 65 -9.80 2.71 -7.19
CA ASP A 65 -9.13 4.01 -7.16
C ASP A 65 -9.19 4.63 -5.77
N ASN A 66 -10.18 4.26 -4.96
CA ASN A 66 -10.24 4.66 -3.55
C ASN A 66 -9.05 4.16 -2.74
N LEU A 67 -8.35 3.12 -3.17
CA LEU A 67 -7.18 2.58 -2.46
C LEU A 67 -5.89 3.32 -2.79
N VAL A 68 -5.85 4.16 -3.84
CA VAL A 68 -4.65 4.87 -4.28
C VAL A 68 -4.00 5.71 -3.16
N PRO A 69 -4.75 6.41 -2.28
CA PRO A 69 -4.12 7.11 -1.15
C PRO A 69 -3.46 6.18 -0.13
N THR A 70 -3.99 4.98 0.08
CA THR A 70 -3.34 3.96 0.92
C THR A 70 -2.07 3.46 0.25
N LEU A 71 -2.14 3.11 -1.05
CA LEU A 71 -0.97 2.72 -1.84
C LEU A 71 0.12 3.79 -1.80
N LYS A 72 -0.23 5.08 -1.99
CA LYS A 72 0.73 6.18 -1.94
C LYS A 72 1.45 6.27 -0.59
N ALA A 73 0.72 6.15 0.52
CA ALA A 73 1.33 6.18 1.85
C ALA A 73 2.23 4.96 2.10
N MET A 74 1.88 3.79 1.58
CA MET A 74 2.74 2.61 1.61
C MET A 74 4.01 2.82 0.79
N CYS A 75 3.90 3.37 -0.43
CA CYS A 75 5.05 3.73 -1.27
C CYS A 75 6.02 4.69 -0.55
N ASP A 76 5.49 5.71 0.14
CA ASP A 76 6.31 6.62 0.95
C ASP A 76 7.06 5.86 2.06
N GLY A 77 6.43 4.85 2.66
CA GLY A 77 7.08 3.98 3.65
C GLY A 77 8.18 3.09 3.06
N LEU A 78 8.06 2.67 1.79
CA LEU A 78 9.13 1.95 1.10
C LEU A 78 10.35 2.84 0.84
N VAL A 79 10.12 4.12 0.52
CA VAL A 79 11.20 5.11 0.39
C VAL A 79 11.88 5.34 1.73
N ASP A 80 11.12 5.46 2.82
CA ASP A 80 11.67 5.59 4.18
C ASP A 80 12.53 4.40 4.60
N ALA A 81 12.13 3.18 4.20
CA ALA A 81 12.91 1.97 4.44
C ALA A 81 14.14 1.83 3.53
N GLY A 82 14.33 2.72 2.56
CA GLY A 82 15.46 2.68 1.63
C GLY A 82 15.33 1.62 0.54
N VAL A 83 14.12 1.12 0.26
CA VAL A 83 13.88 0.16 -0.84
C VAL A 83 14.20 0.78 -2.19
N VAL A 84 13.81 2.03 -2.40
CA VAL A 84 14.18 2.88 -3.53
C VAL A 84 14.41 4.31 -3.03
N PRO A 85 15.21 5.14 -3.72
CA PRO A 85 15.54 6.48 -3.22
C PRO A 85 14.37 7.48 -3.29
N ASP A 86 13.38 7.26 -4.15
CA ASP A 86 12.18 8.09 -4.28
C ASP A 86 11.04 7.28 -4.94
N ASP A 87 9.81 7.76 -4.84
CA ASP A 87 8.62 7.11 -5.40
C ASP A 87 8.24 7.64 -6.79
N THR A 88 9.14 8.35 -7.47
CA THR A 88 8.89 8.86 -8.83
C THR A 88 8.65 7.72 -9.82
N PRO A 89 7.92 7.95 -10.93
CA PRO A 89 7.59 6.91 -11.90
C PRO A 89 8.79 6.16 -12.50
N GLN A 90 9.98 6.79 -12.50
CA GLN A 90 11.23 6.19 -12.99
C GLN A 90 11.82 5.16 -12.02
N LEU A 91 11.54 5.30 -10.72
CA LEU A 91 12.09 4.47 -9.66
C LEU A 91 11.04 3.51 -9.08
N MET A 92 9.77 3.87 -9.17
CA MET A 92 8.66 3.10 -8.62
C MET A 92 7.46 3.14 -9.55
N HIS A 93 7.23 2.03 -10.25
CA HIS A 93 6.01 1.81 -11.00
C HIS A 93 4.89 1.32 -10.07
N LYS A 94 3.80 2.10 -9.98
CA LYS A 94 2.66 1.80 -9.11
C LYS A 94 1.54 1.19 -9.94
N VAL A 95 1.22 -0.08 -9.68
CA VAL A 95 0.09 -0.76 -10.33
C VAL A 95 -1.20 -0.32 -9.65
N MET A 96 -2.27 -0.16 -10.43
CA MET A 96 -3.59 0.13 -9.89
C MET A 96 -4.00 -0.94 -8.87
N PRO A 97 -4.49 -0.55 -7.68
CA PRO A 97 -4.89 -1.51 -6.66
C PRO A 97 -5.94 -2.50 -7.15
N VAL A 98 -5.92 -3.72 -6.62
CA VAL A 98 -6.91 -4.75 -6.94
C VAL A 98 -7.69 -5.11 -5.68
N ILE A 99 -8.98 -5.39 -5.85
CA ILE A 99 -9.84 -5.90 -4.78
C ILE A 99 -10.19 -7.35 -5.12
N VAL A 100 -9.82 -8.27 -4.24
CA VAL A 100 -10.07 -9.71 -4.40
C VAL A 100 -11.11 -10.15 -3.38
N TYR A 101 -12.15 -10.84 -3.85
CA TYR A 101 -13.15 -11.43 -2.98
C TYR A 101 -12.73 -12.85 -2.60
N ASP A 102 -12.61 -13.10 -1.31
CA ASP A 102 -12.37 -14.42 -0.72
C ASP A 102 -13.34 -14.60 0.47
N PRO A 103 -14.36 -15.48 0.35
CA PRO A 103 -15.36 -15.67 1.40
C PRO A 103 -14.79 -16.27 2.69
N ASP A 104 -13.65 -16.96 2.62
CA ASP A 104 -13.07 -17.71 3.72
C ASP A 104 -11.97 -16.91 4.43
N ALA A 105 -11.56 -15.77 3.86
CA ALA A 105 -10.54 -14.90 4.44
C ALA A 105 -11.12 -13.93 5.49
N VAL A 106 -10.30 -13.57 6.49
CA VAL A 106 -10.47 -12.30 7.21
C VAL A 106 -9.95 -11.19 6.30
N ALA A 107 -10.62 -10.03 6.22
CA ALA A 107 -10.20 -8.97 5.31
C ALA A 107 -8.79 -8.43 5.67
N PHE A 108 -7.93 -8.28 4.67
CA PHE A 108 -6.56 -7.81 4.86
C PHE A 108 -5.99 -7.20 3.58
N MET A 109 -4.86 -6.50 3.68
CA MET A 109 -4.14 -5.98 2.52
C MET A 109 -2.77 -6.61 2.42
N HIS A 110 -2.29 -6.81 1.20
CA HIS A 110 -0.88 -7.11 0.97
C HIS A 110 -0.30 -6.23 -0.13
N LEU A 111 0.94 -5.83 0.09
CA LEU A 111 1.76 -5.08 -0.85
C LEU A 111 2.82 -6.00 -1.42
N GLU A 112 2.87 -6.14 -2.73
CA GLU A 112 3.92 -6.88 -3.42
C GLU A 112 4.91 -5.90 -4.05
N ILE A 113 6.19 -6.25 -3.96
CA ILE A 113 7.31 -5.43 -4.40
C ILE A 113 8.22 -6.30 -5.27
N GLU A 114 8.43 -5.89 -6.51
CA GLU A 114 9.25 -6.59 -7.49
C GLU A 114 10.31 -5.65 -8.03
N GLU A 115 11.58 -6.09 -8.03
CA GLU A 115 12.66 -5.32 -8.64
C GLU A 115 12.49 -5.30 -10.16
N GLN A 116 12.66 -4.13 -10.79
CA GLN A 116 12.66 -4.02 -12.24
C GLN A 116 13.99 -4.53 -12.81
N ALA A 117 13.92 -5.33 -13.88
CA ALA A 117 15.08 -5.87 -14.58
C ALA A 117 15.88 -4.80 -15.34
#